data_AF-A0A239XY15-F1
#
_entry.id   AF-A0A239XY15-F1
#
_cell.length_a   1.000
_cell.length_b   1.000
_cell.length_c   1.000
_cell.angle_alpha   90.00
_cell.angle_beta   90.00
_cell.angle_gamma   90.00
#
_symmetry.space_group_name_H-M   'P 1'
#
loop_
_entity.id
_entity.type
_entity.pdbx_description
1 polymer ?
#
loop_
_entity_poly.entity_id
_entity_poly.type
_entity_poly.pdbx_seq_one_letter_code
_entity_poly.pdbx_strand_id
1 'polypeptide(L)' 'MTNACLEYAFDILGLEQIYTYMTIDNLSSQKVTTKIGLKKYKEFNKNSVLHIIQISFKGKGTN' A
#
# COMPACT_ATOMS: atom_id res chain seq x y z
N MET A 1 -0.91 -6.42 4.03
CA MET A 1 -2.11 -5.64 4.42
C MET A 1 -3.32 -6.35 3.85
N THR A 2 -4.38 -6.54 4.62
CA THR A 2 -5.61 -7.26 4.24
C THR A 2 -6.75 -6.28 3.99
N ASN A 3 -7.79 -6.66 3.22
CA ASN A 3 -8.94 -5.79 2.92
C ASN A 3 -9.61 -5.24 4.18
N ALA A 4 -9.82 -6.09 5.19
CA ALA A 4 -10.43 -5.68 6.46
C ALA A 4 -9.66 -4.54 7.16
N CYS A 5 -8.32 -4.52 7.05
CA CYS A 5 -7.53 -3.42 7.61
C CYS A 5 -7.71 -2.12 6.82
N LEU A 6 -7.87 -2.19 5.49
CA LEU A 6 -8.12 -1.01 4.65
C LEU A 6 -9.52 -0.46 4.91
N GLU A 7 -10.54 -1.32 4.96
CA GLU A 7 -11.92 -0.95 5.29
C GLU A 7 -11.98 -0.29 6.67
N TYR A 8 -11.40 -0.91 7.70
CA TYR A 8 -11.35 -0.31 9.03
C TYR A 8 -10.65 1.05 9.02
N ALA A 9 -9.49 1.16 8.35
CA ALA A 9 -8.73 2.38 8.29
C ALA A 9 -9.47 3.51 7.56
N PHE A 10 -10.19 3.21 6.48
CA PHE A 10 -10.93 4.21 5.72
C PHE A 10 -12.29 4.54 6.35
N ASP A 11 -13.05 3.54 6.76
CA ASP A 11 -14.45 3.69 7.13
C ASP A 11 -14.65 3.94 8.62
N ILE A 12 -13.80 3.36 9.47
CA ILE A 12 -13.88 3.55 10.93
C ILE A 12 -12.93 4.65 11.39
N LEU A 13 -11.66 4.61 10.96
CA LEU A 13 -10.67 5.62 11.37
C LEU A 13 -10.74 6.91 10.55
N GLY A 14 -11.46 6.90 9.41
CA GLY A 14 -11.62 8.10 8.59
C GLY A 14 -10.34 8.56 7.88
N LEU A 15 -9.33 7.69 7.72
CA LEU A 15 -8.10 8.05 7.02
C LEU A 15 -8.40 8.35 5.55
N GLU A 16 -7.67 9.30 4.96
CA GLU A 16 -7.83 9.63 3.53
C GLU A 16 -6.90 8.79 2.64
N GLN A 17 -5.76 8.39 3.18
CA GLN A 17 -4.71 7.69 2.45
C GLN A 17 -3.93 6.74 3.36
N ILE A 18 -3.47 5.64 2.77
CA ILE A 18 -2.69 4.61 3.47
C ILE A 18 -1.43 4.33 2.66
N TYR A 19 -0.29 4.30 3.34
CA TYR A 19 1.00 3.95 2.77
C TYR A 19 1.48 2.62 3.32
N THR A 20 2.05 1.80 2.43
CA THR A 20 2.81 0.61 2.81
C THR A 20 4.18 0.70 2.18
N TYR A 21 5.21 0.29 2.91
CA TYR A 21 6.55 0.17 2.35
C TYR A 21 7.13 -1.21 2.63
N MET A 22 7.93 -1.70 1.69
CA MET A 22 8.59 -3.00 1.77
C MET A 22 9.86 -2.99 0.93
N THR A 23 10.73 -3.99 1.10
CA THR A 23 11.87 -4.18 0.18
C THR A 23 11.36 -4.50 -1.21
N ILE A 24 12.11 -4.08 -2.24
CA ILE A 24 11.74 -4.35 -3.64
C ILE A 24 11.73 -5.85 -3.98
N ASP A 25 12.46 -6.66 -3.21
CA ASP A 25 12.51 -8.11 -3.38
C ASP A 25 11.32 -8.84 -2.75
N ASN A 26 10.49 -8.15 -1.95
CA ASN A 26 9.30 -8.74 -1.35
C ASN A 26 8.14 -8.83 -2.35
N LEU A 27 8.35 -9.60 -3.42
CA LEU A 27 7.43 -9.74 -4.55
C LEU A 27 6.05 -10.27 -4.11
N SER A 28 6.01 -11.17 -3.13
CA SER A 28 4.77 -11.73 -2.60
C SER A 28 3.89 -10.66 -1.96
N SER A 29 4.47 -9.79 -1.13
CA SER A 29 3.71 -8.71 -0.49
C SER A 29 3.27 -7.66 -1.51
N GLN A 30 4.11 -7.35 -2.50
CA GLN A 30 3.76 -6.44 -3.59
C GLN A 30 2.57 -6.94 -4.42
N LYS A 31 2.50 -8.25 -4.69
CA LYS A 31 1.35 -8.85 -5.39
C LYS A 31 0.06 -8.69 -4.58
N VAL A 32 0.11 -8.91 -3.27
CA VAL A 32 -1.06 -8.76 -2.38
C VAL A 32 -1.54 -7.31 -2.35
N THR A 33 -0.64 -6.36 -2.10
CA THR A 33 -0.99 -4.92 -2.04
C THR A 33 -1.52 -4.41 -3.38
N THR A 34 -0.96 -4.87 -4.49
CA THR A 34 -1.46 -4.53 -5.84
C THR A 34 -2.85 -5.11 -6.08
N LYS A 35 -3.09 -6.36 -5.68
CA LYS A 35 -4.40 -7.03 -5.82
C LYS A 35 -5.52 -6.30 -5.06
N ILE A 36 -5.20 -5.70 -3.91
CA ILE A 36 -6.15 -4.93 -3.09
C ILE A 36 -6.19 -3.43 -3.44
N GLY A 37 -5.56 -3.03 -4.55
CA GLY A 37 -5.71 -1.70 -5.14
C GLY A 37 -4.67 -0.65 -4.74
N LEU A 38 -3.63 -1.00 -3.97
CA LEU A 38 -2.52 -0.09 -3.71
C LEU A 38 -1.66 0.08 -4.97
N LYS A 39 -1.27 1.31 -5.27
CA LYS A 39 -0.45 1.67 -6.43
C LYS A 39 0.96 2.06 -6.00
N LYS A 40 1.97 1.78 -6.82
CA LYS A 40 3.34 2.27 -6.60
C LYS A 40 3.33 3.79 -6.51
N TYR A 41 3.94 4.32 -5.45
CA TYR A 41 4.06 5.76 -5.20
C TYR A 41 5.49 6.24 -5.43
N LYS A 42 6.46 5.61 -4.76
CA LYS A 42 7.90 5.93 -4.91
C LYS A 42 8.78 4.77 -4.49
N GLU A 43 10.04 4.83 -4.89
CA GLU A 43 11.10 3.97 -4.37
C GLU A 43 12.10 4.81 -3.59
N PHE A 44 12.75 4.21 -2.60
CA PHE A 44 13.76 4.88 -1.78
C PHE A 44 14.76 3.90 -1.22
N ASN A 45 16.00 4.35 -1.02
CA ASN A 45 17.03 3.56 -0.35
C ASN A 45 16.98 3.80 1.17
N LYS A 46 17.04 2.71 1.93
CA LYS A 46 17.20 2.75 3.39
C LYS A 46 18.18 1.65 3.78
N ASN A 47 19.24 2.01 4.50
CA ASN A 47 20.29 1.07 4.94
C ASN A 47 20.88 0.25 3.77
N SER A 48 21.14 0.90 2.64
CA SER A 48 21.63 0.27 1.39
C SER A 48 20.69 -0.77 0.77
N VAL A 49 19.43 -0.82 1.20
CA VAL A 49 18.38 -1.67 0.62
C VAL A 49 17.37 -0.80 -0.10
N LEU A 50 16.97 -1.22 -1.30
CA LEU A 50 15.93 -0.54 -2.08
C LEU A 50 14.55 -0.95 -1.58
N HIS A 51 13.75 0.04 -1.24
CA HIS A 51 12.37 -0.12 -0.79
C HIS A 51 11.40 0.51 -1.78
N ILE A 52 10.21 -0.07 -1.85
CA ILE A 52 9.08 0.43 -2.62
C ILE A 52 7.98 0.88 -1.66
N ILE A 53 7.38 2.02 -1.94
CA ILE A 53 6.19 2.55 -1.27
C ILE A 53 5.01 2.39 -2.20
N GLN A 54 3.92 1.87 -1.68
CA GLN A 54 2.63 1.80 -2.35
C GLN A 54 1.58 2.56 -1.53
N ILE A 55 0.63 3.17 -2.23
CA ILE A 55 -0.40 4.04 -1.66
C ILE A 55 -1.79 3.60 -2.09
N SER A 56 -2.77 3.74 -1.20
CA SER A 56 -4.20 3.68 -1.51
C SER A 56 -4.91 4.91 -0.95
N PHE A 57 -6.00 5.31 -1.60
CA PHE A 57 -6.84 6.46 -1.24
C PHE A 57 -8.26 6.00 -0.94
N LYS A 58 -8.91 6.66 0.02
CA LYS A 58 -10.34 6.48 0.28
C LYS A 58 -11.13 6.89 -0.97
N GLY A 59 -11.86 5.95 -1.57
CA GLY A 59 -12.83 6.25 -2.64
C GLY A 59 -12.33 6.40 -4.08
N LYS A 60 -11.21 5.79 -4.48
CA LYS A 60 -10.87 5.62 -5.93
C LYS A 60 -10.47 4.19 -6.28
N GLY A 61 -11.45 3.29 -6.14
CA GLY A 61 -11.43 1.91 -6.62
C GLY A 61 -12.56 1.58 -7.59
N THR A 62 -13.15 2.59 -8.26
CA THR A 62 -14.07 2.41 -9.38
C THR A 62 -13.43 2.98 -10.64
N ASN A 63 -12.88 2.09 -11.45
CA ASN A 63 -12.93 2.20 -12.91
C ASN A 63 -12.96 0.78 -13.47
#